data_AF-A0A7C7NYW2-F1
#
_entry.id   AF-A0A7C7NYW2-F1
#
_cell.length_a   1.000
_cell.length_b   1.000
_cell.length_c   1.000
_cell.angle_alpha   90.00
_cell.angle_beta   90.00
_cell.angle_gamma   90.00
#
_symmetry.space_group_name_H-M   'P 1'
#
loop_
_entity.id
_entity.type
_entity.pdbx_description
1 polymer ?
#
loop_
_entity_poly.entity_id
_entity_poly.type
_entity_poly.pdbx_seq_one_letter_code
_entity_poly.pdbx_strand_id
1 'polypeptide(L)'
;MKTKLITLSLLLCSALAFAQAITNVKTLLTETEYGNARLLVTPLSIDAHAEKPTKTSGVYAILVCFTYKGEQKAIHQDLTRKFAQDGEAELFLAMGAKKDNIVIGNVQFYRRDLMSSENYPKKDDCYK
;
A
#
# COMPACT_ATOMS: atom_id res chain seq x y z
N MET A 1 59.49 -27.22 5.17
CA MET A 1 58.32 -28.10 5.45
C MET A 1 57.10 -27.21 5.62
N LYS A 2 56.09 -27.38 4.75
CA LYS A 2 54.87 -26.56 4.69
C LYS A 2 53.75 -27.24 5.49
N THR A 3 53.20 -26.58 6.51
CA THR A 3 51.90 -26.95 7.10
C THR A 3 51.32 -25.70 7.80
N LYS A 4 50.50 -24.92 7.09
CA LYS A 4 49.04 -24.79 7.28
C LYS A 4 48.62 -24.47 8.72
N LEU A 5 48.06 -23.27 8.92
CA LEU A 5 46.66 -23.09 9.32
C LEU A 5 46.33 -21.58 9.19
N ILE A 6 45.78 -21.18 8.05
CA ILE A 6 45.08 -19.90 7.94
C ILE A 6 43.62 -20.24 8.21
N THR A 7 43.19 -20.02 9.44
CA THR A 7 41.79 -20.16 9.86
C THR A 7 41.03 -18.98 9.24
N LEU A 8 40.43 -19.21 8.07
CA LEU A 8 39.55 -18.26 7.42
C LEU A 8 38.20 -18.28 8.17
N SER A 9 38.05 -17.42 9.17
CA SER A 9 36.78 -17.19 9.85
C SER A 9 35.80 -16.56 8.84
N LEU A 10 35.00 -17.42 8.20
CA LEU A 10 33.88 -17.03 7.38
C LEU A 10 32.81 -16.42 8.29
N LEU A 11 32.90 -15.11 8.52
CA LEU A 11 31.81 -14.33 9.13
C LEU A 11 30.63 -14.36 8.15
N LEU A 12 29.77 -15.35 8.33
CA LEU A 12 28.42 -15.38 7.77
C LEU A 12 27.64 -14.24 8.43
N CYS A 13 27.82 -13.02 7.92
CA CYS A 13 26.91 -11.92 8.20
C CYS A 13 25.61 -12.27 7.46
N SER A 14 24.75 -13.06 8.12
CA SER A 14 23.37 -13.22 7.69
C SER A 14 22.75 -11.83 7.78
N ALA A 15 22.58 -11.18 6.62
CA ALA A 15 21.87 -9.93 6.54
C ALA A 15 20.49 -10.16 7.15
N LEU A 16 20.28 -9.64 8.37
CA LEU A 16 18.97 -9.52 8.97
C LEU A 16 18.18 -8.59 8.04
N ALA A 17 17.40 -9.19 7.14
CA ALA A 17 16.45 -8.45 6.32
C ALA A 17 15.36 -7.92 7.27
N PHE A 18 15.58 -6.74 7.82
CA PHE A 18 14.58 -6.04 8.62
C PHE A 18 13.41 -5.70 7.69
N ALA A 19 12.27 -6.35 7.92
CA ALA A 19 11.05 -6.10 7.16
C ALA A 19 10.58 -4.66 7.40
N GLN A 20 10.61 -3.84 6.34
CA GLN A 20 10.26 -2.43 6.45
C GLN A 20 8.78 -2.20 6.23
N ALA A 21 8.20 -1.42 7.14
CA ALA A 21 6.76 -1.22 7.20
C ALA A 21 6.36 -0.01 6.34
N ILE A 22 5.27 -0.12 5.58
CA ILE A 22 4.79 0.94 4.67
C ILE A 22 4.22 2.09 5.52
N THR A 23 4.69 3.31 5.28
CA THR A 23 4.23 4.50 6.00
C THR A 23 3.40 5.43 5.15
N ASN A 24 3.50 5.35 3.82
CA ASN A 24 2.71 6.16 2.90
C ASN A 24 2.51 5.46 1.55
N VAL A 25 1.53 5.93 0.77
CA VAL A 25 1.17 5.42 -0.55
C VAL A 25 0.96 6.57 -1.54
N LYS A 26 1.21 6.30 -2.82
CA LYS A 26 0.84 7.13 -3.96
C LYS A 26 -0.42 6.54 -4.56
N THR A 27 -1.34 7.40 -4.98
CA THR A 27 -2.51 6.98 -5.74
C THR A 27 -2.49 7.55 -7.15
N LEU A 28 -2.94 6.75 -8.11
CA LEU A 28 -3.11 7.17 -9.49
C LEU A 28 -4.46 6.68 -10.01
N LEU A 29 -5.30 7.61 -10.47
CA LEU A 29 -6.52 7.25 -11.18
C LEU A 29 -6.12 6.75 -12.59
N THR A 30 -6.48 5.51 -12.91
CA THR A 30 -6.22 4.83 -14.18
C THR A 30 -7.54 4.38 -14.82
N GLU A 31 -7.49 3.98 -16.08
CA GLU A 31 -8.60 3.29 -16.76
C GLU A 31 -8.11 1.93 -17.23
N THR A 32 -8.94 0.91 -17.06
CA THR A 32 -8.72 -0.39 -17.66
C THR A 32 -8.89 -0.32 -19.18
N GLU A 33 -8.46 -1.35 -19.91
CA GLU A 33 -8.74 -1.51 -21.34
C GLU A 33 -10.24 -1.41 -21.72
N TYR A 34 -11.15 -1.78 -20.80
CA TYR A 34 -12.60 -1.67 -20.97
C TYR A 34 -13.18 -0.31 -20.57
N GLY A 35 -12.34 0.70 -20.33
CA GLY A 35 -12.74 2.06 -19.97
C GLY A 35 -13.24 2.25 -18.53
N ASN A 36 -13.08 1.26 -17.64
CA ASN A 36 -13.47 1.40 -16.25
C ASN A 36 -12.38 2.11 -15.43
N ALA A 37 -12.75 3.11 -14.66
CA ALA A 37 -11.86 3.80 -13.73
C ALA A 37 -11.42 2.89 -12.59
N ARG A 38 -10.13 2.99 -12.26
CA ARG A 38 -9.47 2.29 -11.16
C ARG A 38 -8.59 3.24 -10.40
N LEU A 39 -8.46 3.05 -9.10
CA LEU A 39 -7.47 3.75 -8.31
C LEU A 39 -6.32 2.78 -8.03
N LEU A 40 -5.19 2.99 -8.69
CA LEU A 40 -3.96 2.30 -8.36
C LEU A 40 -3.36 2.92 -7.10
N VAL A 41 -3.00 2.07 -6.14
CA VAL A 41 -2.37 2.46 -4.87
C VAL A 41 -1.03 1.76 -4.76
N THR A 42 0.04 2.54 -4.73
CA THR A 42 1.41 2.04 -4.69
C THR A 42 2.10 2.54 -3.42
N PRO A 43 2.73 1.69 -2.60
CA PRO A 43 3.56 2.12 -1.47
C PRO A 43 4.63 3.15 -1.90
N LEU A 44 4.78 4.26 -1.17
CA LEU A 44 5.76 5.33 -1.46
C LEU A 44 7.09 5.18 -0.71
N SER A 45 7.09 4.61 0.50
CA SER A 45 8.28 4.56 1.34
C SER A 45 9.11 3.29 1.08
N ILE A 46 10.11 3.45 0.20
CA ILE A 46 11.38 2.70 0.17
C ILE A 46 12.32 3.45 1.13
N ASP A 47 12.84 2.80 2.17
CA ASP A 47 14.02 3.31 2.88
C ASP A 47 15.20 3.33 1.91
N ALA A 48 15.91 4.45 1.81
CA ALA A 48 17.08 4.60 0.94
C ALA A 48 18.24 3.64 1.31
N HIS A 49 18.12 2.90 2.41
CA HIS A 49 19.06 1.85 2.84
C HIS A 49 18.58 0.40 2.61
N ALA A 50 17.42 0.16 1.99
CA ALA A 50 16.87 -1.20 1.85
C ALA A 50 16.67 -1.63 0.38
N GLU A 51 17.19 -2.81 0.05
CA GLU A 51 17.24 -3.33 -1.33
C GLU A 51 15.89 -3.79 -1.92
N LYS A 52 14.77 -3.76 -1.19
CA LYS A 52 13.38 -3.96 -1.70
C LYS A 52 12.34 -3.75 -0.57
N PRO A 53 11.13 -3.21 -0.88
CA PRO A 53 10.00 -3.25 0.05
C PRO A 53 9.59 -4.71 0.28
N THR A 54 9.69 -5.19 1.51
CA THR A 54 9.38 -6.59 1.88
C THR A 54 7.94 -6.72 2.38
N LYS A 55 7.32 -7.84 2.02
CA LYS A 55 5.88 -8.13 2.02
C LYS A 55 5.20 -8.29 3.40
N THR A 56 5.84 -8.02 4.54
CA THR A 56 5.47 -8.74 5.79
C THR A 56 5.42 -7.98 7.12
N SER A 57 5.60 -6.67 7.21
CA SER A 57 5.39 -5.98 8.51
C SER A 57 4.21 -5.02 8.48
N GLY A 58 3.06 -5.41 9.07
CA GLY A 58 1.94 -4.49 9.35
C GLY A 58 0.60 -4.87 8.73
N VAL A 59 -0.45 -4.19 9.19
CA VAL A 59 -1.84 -4.36 8.73
C VAL A 59 -2.32 -3.04 8.14
N TYR A 60 -2.63 -3.03 6.86
CA TYR A 60 -2.80 -1.82 6.06
C TYR A 60 -4.23 -1.62 5.60
N ALA A 61 -4.70 -0.38 5.62
CA ALA A 61 -6.00 -0.02 5.08
C ALA A 61 -5.99 1.36 4.44
N ILE A 62 -7.01 1.62 3.62
CA ILE A 62 -7.20 2.91 2.95
C ILE A 62 -8.68 3.29 2.94
N LEU A 63 -8.98 4.55 3.23
CA LEU A 63 -10.26 5.18 3.00
C LEU A 63 -10.13 6.13 1.80
N VAL A 64 -10.99 5.98 0.81
CA VAL A 64 -11.05 6.82 -0.38
C VAL A 64 -12.42 7.47 -0.45
N CYS A 65 -12.45 8.79 -0.36
CA CYS A 65 -13.63 9.62 -0.59
C CYS A 65 -13.56 10.17 -2.03
N PHE A 66 -14.60 9.94 -2.82
CA PHE A 66 -14.63 10.36 -4.21
C PHE A 66 -16.05 10.73 -4.64
N THR A 67 -16.17 11.46 -5.73
CA THR A 67 -17.45 11.80 -6.36
C THR A 67 -17.56 11.01 -7.66
N TYR A 68 -18.69 10.32 -7.84
CA TYR A 68 -19.05 9.65 -9.10
C TYR A 68 -20.37 10.23 -9.60
N LYS A 69 -20.37 10.85 -10.78
CA LYS A 69 -21.58 11.47 -11.38
C LYS A 69 -22.32 12.43 -10.44
N GLY A 70 -21.57 13.24 -9.68
CA GLY A 70 -22.12 14.21 -8.73
C GLY A 70 -22.52 13.63 -7.37
N GLU A 71 -22.50 12.30 -7.21
CA GLU A 71 -22.76 11.65 -5.93
C GLU A 71 -21.45 11.37 -5.20
N GLN A 72 -21.37 11.78 -3.94
CA GLN A 72 -20.27 11.41 -3.07
C GLN A 72 -20.34 9.92 -2.74
N LYS A 73 -19.18 9.26 -2.71
CA LYS A 73 -19.02 7.83 -2.44
C LYS A 73 -17.74 7.60 -1.63
N ALA A 74 -17.72 6.48 -0.91
CA ALA A 74 -16.62 6.11 -0.04
C ALA A 74 -16.28 4.61 -0.15
N ILE A 75 -14.99 4.31 -0.29
CA ILE A 75 -14.45 2.95 -0.22
C ILE A 75 -13.48 2.87 0.94
N HIS A 76 -13.62 1.82 1.75
CA HIS A 76 -12.70 1.50 2.83
C HIS A 76 -12.24 0.06 2.62
N GLN A 77 -10.94 -0.14 2.40
CA GLN A 77 -10.41 -1.43 1.98
C GLN A 77 -9.12 -1.80 2.70
N ASP A 78 -8.98 -3.09 2.99
CA ASP A 78 -7.74 -3.72 3.45
C ASP A 78 -6.76 -3.86 2.27
N LEU A 79 -5.54 -3.36 2.45
CA LEU A 79 -4.48 -3.43 1.44
C LEU A 79 -3.40 -4.48 1.76
N THR A 80 -3.45 -5.09 2.94
CA THR A 80 -2.39 -5.94 3.49
C THR A 80 -2.03 -7.08 2.55
N ARG A 81 -3.04 -7.85 2.14
CA ARG A 81 -2.82 -8.99 1.25
C ARG A 81 -2.37 -8.53 -0.14
N LYS A 82 -2.95 -7.46 -0.68
CA LYS A 82 -2.62 -6.94 -2.02
C LYS A 82 -1.17 -6.46 -2.07
N PHE A 83 -0.74 -5.67 -1.09
CA PHE A 83 0.67 -5.27 -0.97
C PHE A 83 1.61 -6.46 -0.76
N ALA A 84 1.21 -7.43 0.06
CA ALA A 84 2.01 -8.64 0.28
C ALA A 84 2.09 -9.55 -0.95
N GLN A 85 1.09 -9.58 -1.84
CA GLN A 85 1.08 -10.46 -3.01
C GLN A 85 1.63 -9.75 -4.24
N ASP A 86 1.11 -8.56 -4.52
CA ASP A 86 1.25 -7.87 -5.81
C ASP A 86 2.16 -6.64 -5.71
N GLY A 87 2.49 -6.18 -4.49
CA GLY A 87 3.30 -4.97 -4.26
C GLY A 87 2.52 -3.65 -4.41
N GLU A 88 1.31 -3.72 -4.95
CA GLU A 88 0.39 -2.61 -5.16
C GLU A 88 -1.06 -3.07 -4.96
N ALA A 89 -1.99 -2.13 -5.02
CA ALA A 89 -3.41 -2.44 -4.94
C ALA A 89 -4.20 -1.65 -5.98
N GLU A 90 -4.93 -2.35 -6.84
CA GLU A 90 -5.94 -1.74 -7.69
C GLU A 90 -7.30 -1.76 -6.98
N LEU A 91 -7.92 -0.59 -6.84
CA LEU A 91 -9.25 -0.43 -6.26
C LEU A 91 -10.30 -0.17 -7.34
N PHE A 92 -11.37 -0.97 -7.29
CA PHE A 92 -12.58 -0.76 -8.09
C PHE A 92 -13.41 0.37 -7.48
N LEU A 93 -13.64 1.46 -8.20
CA LEU A 93 -14.39 2.61 -7.68
C LEU A 93 -15.91 2.44 -7.84
N ALA A 94 -16.38 2.27 -9.08
CA ALA A 94 -17.78 1.97 -9.37
C ALA A 94 -17.91 1.32 -10.74
N MET A 95 -19.03 0.60 -10.95
CA MET A 95 -19.35 -0.01 -12.24
C MET A 95 -19.64 1.07 -13.27
N GLY A 96 -18.99 1.01 -14.44
CA GLY A 96 -19.14 2.03 -15.48
C GLY A 96 -18.60 3.41 -15.09
N ALA A 97 -17.77 3.48 -14.05
CA ALA A 97 -16.97 4.67 -13.77
C ALA A 97 -15.94 4.86 -14.88
N LYS A 98 -15.74 6.10 -15.32
CA LYS A 98 -14.68 6.52 -16.24
C LYS A 98 -13.88 7.63 -15.54
N LYS A 99 -12.69 7.97 -16.01
CA LYS A 99 -11.89 9.03 -15.37
C LYS A 99 -12.61 10.38 -15.36
N ASP A 100 -13.30 10.70 -16.44
CA ASP A 100 -13.98 11.99 -16.63
C ASP A 100 -15.15 12.22 -15.66
N ASN A 101 -15.70 11.15 -15.08
CA ASN A 101 -16.85 11.20 -14.18
C ASN A 101 -16.53 10.80 -12.74
N ILE A 102 -15.23 10.66 -12.43
CA ILE A 102 -14.70 10.40 -11.09
C ILE A 102 -13.82 11.58 -10.67
N VAL A 103 -14.08 12.11 -9.48
CA VAL A 103 -13.20 13.07 -8.82
C VAL A 103 -12.76 12.49 -7.48
N ILE A 104 -11.47 12.26 -7.30
CA ILE A 104 -10.92 11.83 -6.01
C ILE A 104 -10.84 13.04 -5.09
N GLY A 105 -11.51 12.97 -3.94
CA GLY A 105 -11.54 14.05 -2.95
C GLY A 105 -10.45 13.89 -1.90
N ASN A 106 -10.54 12.80 -1.11
CA ASN A 106 -9.58 12.51 -0.04
C ASN A 106 -9.17 11.03 -0.09
N VAL A 107 -7.89 10.77 0.16
CA VAL A 107 -7.34 9.43 0.32
C VAL A 107 -6.58 9.38 1.64
N GLN A 108 -7.04 8.53 2.54
CA GLN A 108 -6.44 8.32 3.85
C GLN A 108 -5.89 6.90 3.95
N PHE A 109 -4.58 6.76 3.86
CA PHE A 109 -3.87 5.52 4.13
C PHE A 109 -3.47 5.45 5.60
N TYR A 110 -3.58 4.26 6.21
CA TYR A 110 -3.19 4.09 7.61
C TYR A 110 -2.86 2.63 7.97
N ARG A 111 -2.24 2.50 9.15
CA ARG A 111 -1.85 1.24 9.80
C ARG A 111 -2.86 0.85 10.85
N ARG A 112 -3.62 -0.21 10.59
CA ARG A 112 -4.57 -0.78 11.55
C ARG A 112 -3.87 -1.38 12.76
N ASP A 113 -2.68 -1.93 12.59
CA ASP A 113 -1.90 -2.50 13.69
C ASP A 113 -1.31 -1.45 14.64
N LEU A 114 -1.31 -0.17 14.26
CA LEU A 114 -0.80 0.93 15.11
C LEU A 114 -1.93 1.80 15.71
N MET A 115 -3.19 1.40 15.53
CA MET A 115 -4.36 2.20 15.89
C MET A 115 -5.42 1.31 16.53
N SER A 116 -6.14 1.82 17.53
CA SER A 116 -7.31 1.11 18.05
C SER A 116 -8.47 1.20 17.05
N SER A 117 -9.32 0.17 17.02
CA SER A 117 -10.42 0.07 16.05
C SER A 117 -11.43 1.21 16.14
N GLU A 118 -11.60 1.83 17.31
CA GLU A 118 -12.47 3.01 17.47
C GLU A 118 -12.01 4.23 16.67
N ASN A 119 -10.70 4.32 16.39
CA ASN A 119 -10.04 5.45 15.75
C ASN A 119 -9.85 5.25 14.23
N TYR A 120 -10.21 4.07 13.71
CA TYR A 120 -10.12 3.80 12.27
C TYR A 120 -10.97 4.80 11.48
N PRO A 121 -10.43 5.40 10.40
CA PRO A 121 -11.22 6.17 9.45
C PRO A 121 -12.46 5.39 8.98
N LYS A 122 -13.62 6.04 9.01
CA LYS A 122 -14.93 5.46 8.68
C LYS A 122 -15.42 6.05 7.37
N LYS A 123 -16.26 5.30 6.65
CA LYS A 123 -16.89 5.80 5.42
C LYS A 123 -17.69 7.08 5.64
N ASP A 124 -18.33 7.21 6.80
CA ASP A 124 -19.13 8.38 7.15
C ASP A 124 -18.29 9.66 7.27
N ASP A 125 -16.97 9.55 7.49
CA ASP A 125 -16.05 10.70 7.49
C ASP A 125 -15.94 11.35 6.10
N CYS A 126 -16.35 10.64 5.04
CA CYS A 126 -16.38 11.18 3.69
C CYS A 126 -17.60 12.06 3.39
N TYR A 127 -18.64 12.13 4.23
CA TYR A 127 -19.91 12.80 3.91
C TYR A 127 -20.24 13.98 4.85
N LYS A 128 -19.20 14.53 5.48
CA LYS A 128 -19.30 15.67 6.39
C LYS A 128 -19.25 16.99 5.65
#